data_AF-A0A1Y1K3W8-F1
#
_entry.id   AF-A0A1Y1K3W8-F1
#
_cell.length_a   1.000
_cell.length_b   1.000
_cell.length_c   1.000
_cell.angle_alpha   90.00
_cell.angle_beta   90.00
_cell.angle_gamma   90.00
#
_symmetry.space_group_name_H-M   'P 1'
#
loop_
_entity.id
_entity.type
_entity.pdbx_description
1 polymer ?
#
loop_
_entity_poly.entity_id
_entity_poly.type
_entity_poly.pdbx_seq_one_letter_code
_entity_poly.pdbx_strand_id
1 'polypeptide(L)'
;YRFVFDFPYFRFRANQNSKYFPRSPHNMSDTSDDDYSDDPLDADIHQSNSTNEEDEQQEGETFDTDLPTAHKYLGKLNTVSGYTIFDDGEVIELLAIHTKTLVFPGFTLPLVMNTQLEQSTMDSFLKKCNIFVLVCADEMGSRLYKYGVTMEVFESVSQNDTLYLKAKGRQRCKILPTKEIQHLGGRLQKVTVKILAEPAFTSPIACTQLLSLCSRRPHLFANYKDLLRSYKYRRYHLAQFPCASWVYDRNEVSFYVEHMLKQLVRFYLKGTSTN
;
A
#
# COMPACT_ATOMS: atom_id res chain seq x y z
N TYR A 1 -8.67 -3.32 -10.61
CA TYR A 1 -8.07 -3.99 -9.43
C TYR A 1 -7.06 -3.05 -8.78
N ARG A 2 -7.35 -2.55 -7.58
CA ARG A 2 -6.51 -1.58 -6.85
C ARG A 2 -5.86 -2.32 -5.67
N PHE A 3 -4.54 -2.42 -5.67
CA PHE A 3 -3.79 -2.95 -4.53
C PHE A 3 -3.63 -1.83 -3.51
N VAL A 4 -4.11 -2.05 -2.28
CA VAL A 4 -3.83 -1.19 -1.13
C VAL A 4 -2.61 -1.77 -0.43
N PHE A 5 -1.46 -1.11 -0.59
CA PHE A 5 -0.25 -1.43 0.16
C PHE A 5 -0.25 -0.61 1.44
N ASP A 6 -0.37 -1.30 2.57
CA ASP A 6 -0.33 -0.70 3.89
C ASP A 6 1.02 -1.06 4.52
N PHE A 7 2.02 -0.18 4.33
CA PHE A 7 3.37 -0.38 4.86
C PHE A 7 3.42 0.06 6.34
N PRO A 8 3.71 -0.84 7.29
CA PRO A 8 3.68 -0.51 8.72
C PRO A 8 4.78 0.48 9.17
N TYR A 9 5.73 0.83 8.30
CA TYR A 9 6.85 1.73 8.63
C TYR A 9 6.81 3.13 7.99
N PHE A 10 5.78 3.44 7.19
CA PHE A 10 5.63 4.76 6.57
C PHE A 10 4.28 5.38 6.90
N ARG A 11 4.21 6.15 7.99
CA ARG A 11 3.05 6.97 8.32
C ARG A 11 3.10 8.27 7.53
N PHE A 12 2.52 8.30 6.32
CA PHE A 12 2.26 9.55 5.61
C PHE A 12 1.11 10.30 6.30
N ARG A 13 1.42 11.39 7.00
CA ARG A 13 0.42 12.43 7.32
C ARG A 13 0.29 13.32 6.09
N ALA A 14 -0.73 13.07 5.26
CA ALA A 14 -1.16 14.06 4.27
C ALA A 14 -1.82 15.22 5.04
N ASN A 15 -1.13 16.35 5.13
CA ASN A 15 -1.68 17.56 5.71
C ASN A 15 -2.64 18.17 4.68
N GLN A 16 -3.94 18.19 4.98
CA GLN A 16 -5.00 18.61 4.03
C GLN A 16 -5.09 20.12 3.78
N ASN A 17 -4.19 20.94 4.33
CA ASN A 17 -4.23 22.40 4.13
C ASN A 17 -3.02 22.90 3.34
N SER A 18 -3.16 22.93 2.01
CA SER A 18 -2.29 23.70 1.12
C SER A 18 -3.00 23.90 -0.22
N LYS A 19 -3.90 24.88 -0.28
CA LYS A 19 -4.37 25.46 -1.55
C LYS A 19 -3.22 26.25 -2.16
N TYR A 20 -2.43 25.62 -3.02
CA TYR A 20 -1.56 26.33 -3.97
C TYR A 20 -1.90 25.85 -5.38
N PHE A 21 -2.71 26.64 -6.07
CA PHE A 21 -2.88 26.55 -7.51
C PHE A 21 -1.66 27.17 -8.20
N PRO A 22 -1.04 26.52 -9.21
CA PRO A 22 -0.06 27.19 -10.06
C PRO A 22 -0.79 28.00 -11.14
N ARG A 23 -0.53 29.32 -11.23
CA ARG A 23 -0.87 30.14 -12.40
C ARG A 23 0.10 29.84 -13.54
N SER A 24 -0.43 29.72 -14.75
CA SER A 24 0.31 29.54 -16.01
C SER A 24 1.04 30.83 -16.43
N PRO A 25 2.14 30.77 -17.22
CA PRO A 25 3.02 31.91 -17.45
C PRO A 25 2.70 32.62 -18.78
N HIS A 26 2.57 33.95 -18.76
CA HIS A 26 2.72 34.76 -19.97
C HIS A 26 3.48 36.07 -19.71
N ASN A 27 4.56 36.20 -20.48
CA ASN A 27 5.30 37.37 -20.98
C ASN A 27 5.75 38.51 -20.06
N MET A 28 7.08 38.64 -20.00
CA MET A 28 7.82 39.86 -19.71
C MET A 28 7.65 40.89 -20.83
N SER A 29 7.38 42.14 -20.45
CA SER A 29 7.92 43.33 -21.11
C SER A 29 7.90 44.51 -20.12
N ASP A 30 9.06 45.16 -19.99
CA ASP A 30 9.33 46.42 -19.28
C ASP A 30 8.38 47.56 -19.71
N THR A 31 8.04 48.48 -18.77
CA THR A 31 8.50 49.90 -18.74
C THR A 31 7.70 50.77 -17.75
N SER A 32 8.45 51.49 -16.90
CA SER A 32 8.28 52.84 -16.29
C SER A 32 6.91 53.45 -15.96
N ASP A 33 6.83 53.95 -14.71
CA ASP A 33 6.35 55.27 -14.22
C ASP A 33 5.10 55.90 -14.87
N ASP A 34 4.02 56.06 -14.10
CA ASP A 34 3.62 57.37 -13.56
C ASP A 34 2.27 57.34 -12.82
N ASP A 35 2.20 58.28 -11.89
CA ASP A 35 1.16 58.69 -10.93
C ASP A 35 -0.20 59.05 -11.57
N TYR A 36 -1.29 58.91 -10.80
CA TYR A 36 -2.46 59.82 -10.72
C TYR A 36 -3.63 59.15 -9.99
N SER A 37 -3.87 59.64 -8.77
CA SER A 37 -5.14 59.60 -8.04
C SER A 37 -6.18 60.54 -8.67
N ASP A 38 -7.45 60.12 -8.78
CA ASP A 38 -8.61 60.84 -8.20
C ASP A 38 -9.92 60.03 -8.32
N ASP A 39 -10.85 60.38 -7.44
CA ASP A 39 -12.09 59.74 -6.98
C ASP A 39 -13.30 59.94 -7.97
N PRO A 40 -14.59 60.01 -7.57
CA PRO A 40 -15.56 58.97 -7.25
C PRO A 40 -16.86 58.97 -8.13
N LEU A 41 -17.68 57.91 -7.96
CA LEU A 41 -19.17 57.83 -7.96
C LEU A 41 -20.00 58.57 -9.05
N ASP A 42 -20.89 57.85 -9.77
CA ASP A 42 -22.35 57.77 -9.47
C ASP A 42 -23.19 57.21 -10.64
N ALA A 43 -24.37 56.66 -10.29
CA ALA A 43 -25.61 56.57 -11.10
C ALA A 43 -25.67 55.61 -12.33
N ASP A 44 -26.72 54.84 -12.62
CA ASP A 44 -28.03 54.58 -12.02
C ASP A 44 -28.76 53.48 -12.85
N ILE A 45 -29.90 52.97 -12.33
CA ILE A 45 -31.06 52.38 -13.05
C ILE A 45 -31.15 50.85 -13.28
N HIS A 46 -31.85 50.21 -12.32
CA HIS A 46 -33.05 49.35 -12.44
C HIS A 46 -33.34 48.48 -13.68
N GLN A 47 -33.26 47.15 -13.45
CA GLN A 47 -34.37 46.18 -13.44
C GLN A 47 -35.05 45.74 -14.76
N SER A 48 -34.82 44.48 -15.16
CA SER A 48 -35.92 43.60 -15.59
C SER A 48 -35.61 42.10 -15.48
N ASN A 49 -36.62 41.42 -14.94
CA ASN A 49 -36.89 40.02 -14.67
C ASN A 49 -36.37 38.91 -15.61
N SER A 50 -36.01 37.81 -14.94
CA SER A 50 -36.42 36.41 -15.17
C SER A 50 -35.92 35.66 -16.42
N THR A 51 -34.97 34.76 -16.17
CA THR A 51 -35.16 33.33 -16.47
C THR A 51 -34.36 32.51 -15.46
N ASN A 52 -35.07 31.73 -14.65
CA ASN A 52 -34.50 30.62 -13.90
C ASN A 52 -34.03 29.58 -14.93
N GLU A 53 -32.76 29.60 -15.26
CA GLU A 53 -32.08 28.41 -15.76
C GLU A 53 -31.46 27.76 -14.53
N GLU A 54 -32.22 26.84 -13.95
CA GLU A 54 -31.68 25.81 -13.07
C GLU A 54 -30.70 24.99 -13.92
N ASP A 55 -29.46 25.46 -13.99
CA ASP A 55 -28.31 24.60 -14.27
C ASP A 55 -28.24 23.60 -13.12
N GLU A 56 -29.06 22.55 -13.19
CA GLU A 56 -28.76 21.27 -12.56
C GLU A 56 -27.44 20.81 -13.18
N GLN A 57 -26.34 21.30 -12.60
CA GLN A 57 -25.07 20.62 -12.64
C GLN A 57 -25.37 19.21 -12.18
N GLN A 58 -25.46 18.29 -13.14
CA GLN A 58 -25.34 16.86 -12.88
C GLN A 58 -24.00 16.71 -12.17
N GLU A 59 -24.03 16.74 -10.83
CA GLU A 59 -22.93 16.27 -10.00
C GLU A 59 -22.71 14.83 -10.43
N GLY A 60 -21.76 14.64 -11.34
CA GLY A 60 -21.44 13.33 -11.87
C GLY A 60 -21.22 12.38 -10.69
N GLU A 61 -22.06 11.35 -10.59
CA GLU A 61 -22.02 10.37 -9.52
C GLU A 61 -20.58 9.84 -9.40
N THR A 62 -19.87 10.30 -8.37
CA THR A 62 -18.48 9.91 -8.18
C THR A 62 -18.46 8.53 -7.56
N PHE A 63 -17.98 7.54 -8.31
CA PHE A 63 -17.89 6.16 -7.83
C PHE A 63 -17.03 6.08 -6.56
N ASP A 64 -17.61 5.52 -5.49
CA ASP A 64 -16.91 5.27 -4.23
C ASP A 64 -15.82 4.20 -4.43
N THR A 65 -14.55 4.65 -4.42
CA THR A 65 -13.41 3.75 -4.63
C THR A 65 -13.14 2.79 -3.48
N ASP A 66 -13.78 2.99 -2.33
CA ASP A 66 -13.59 2.14 -1.15
C ASP A 66 -14.57 0.95 -1.15
N LEU A 67 -15.66 1.05 -1.89
CA LEU A 67 -16.70 0.01 -1.99
C LEU A 67 -16.15 -1.38 -2.40
N PRO A 68 -15.26 -1.52 -3.40
CA PRO A 68 -14.68 -2.80 -3.77
C PRO A 68 -13.76 -3.37 -2.68
N THR A 69 -13.02 -2.49 -1.98
CA THR A 69 -12.07 -2.91 -0.93
C THR A 69 -12.77 -3.41 0.33
N ALA A 70 -13.99 -2.95 0.58
CA ALA A 70 -14.82 -3.43 1.68
C ALA A 70 -15.36 -4.85 1.44
N HIS A 71 -15.31 -5.37 0.20
CA HIS A 71 -15.85 -6.68 -0.17
C HIS A 71 -17.31 -6.89 0.29
N LYS A 72 -18.18 -5.87 0.12
CA LYS A 72 -19.57 -5.90 0.61
C LYS A 72 -20.44 -7.01 -0.03
N TYR A 73 -20.03 -7.55 -1.18
CA TYR A 73 -20.71 -8.68 -1.83
C TYR A 73 -20.68 -9.98 -0.99
N LEU A 74 -19.83 -10.06 0.04
CA LEU A 74 -19.82 -11.18 0.99
C LEU A 74 -20.90 -11.09 2.07
N GLY A 75 -21.68 -10.00 2.08
CA GLY A 75 -22.65 -9.75 3.14
C GLY A 75 -21.99 -9.30 4.45
N LYS A 76 -22.71 -9.46 5.56
CA LYS A 76 -22.29 -9.03 6.89
C LYS A 76 -21.42 -10.13 7.54
N LEU A 77 -20.15 -9.82 7.79
CA LEU A 77 -19.22 -10.69 8.50
C LEU A 77 -19.05 -10.26 9.97
N ASN A 78 -18.68 -11.19 10.85
CA ASN A 78 -18.37 -10.88 12.24
C ASN A 78 -16.87 -10.61 12.39
N THR A 79 -16.50 -9.56 13.12
CA THR A 79 -15.10 -9.24 13.41
C THR A 79 -14.49 -10.29 14.32
N VAL A 80 -13.30 -10.76 13.96
CA VAL A 80 -12.47 -11.64 14.78
C VAL A 80 -11.44 -10.76 15.48
N SER A 81 -11.43 -10.79 16.81
CA SER A 81 -10.46 -10.05 17.62
C SER A 81 -9.17 -10.84 17.79
N GLY A 82 -8.09 -10.12 18.08
CA GLY A 82 -6.76 -10.69 18.27
C GLY A 82 -5.79 -10.19 17.22
N TYR A 83 -4.52 -10.11 17.62
CA TYR A 83 -3.42 -9.79 16.74
C TYR A 83 -2.23 -10.64 17.12
N THR A 84 -1.74 -11.45 16.17
CA THR A 84 -0.60 -12.34 16.42
C THR A 84 0.49 -12.07 15.38
N ILE A 85 1.68 -11.75 15.88
CA ILE A 85 2.92 -11.71 15.09
C ILE A 85 3.84 -12.75 15.71
N PHE A 86 4.49 -13.54 14.85
CA PHE A 86 5.50 -14.50 15.26
C PHE A 86 6.89 -13.90 15.19
N ASP A 87 7.82 -14.43 15.98
CA ASP A 87 9.19 -13.95 16.00
C ASP A 87 9.96 -14.35 14.74
N ASP A 88 10.98 -13.56 14.42
CA ASP A 88 11.83 -13.81 13.25
C ASP A 88 12.57 -15.14 13.37
N GLY A 89 12.36 -16.03 12.40
CA GLY A 89 12.97 -17.35 12.38
C GLY A 89 12.24 -18.41 13.22
N GLU A 90 11.14 -18.05 13.89
CA GLU A 90 10.31 -18.97 14.66
C GLU A 90 9.80 -20.11 13.78
N VAL A 91 9.75 -21.32 14.34
CA VAL A 91 9.28 -22.53 13.66
C VAL A 91 8.00 -23.00 14.31
N ILE A 92 6.90 -22.95 13.56
CA ILE A 92 5.55 -23.20 14.06
C ILE A 92 4.78 -24.14 13.14
N GLU A 93 3.86 -24.90 13.73
CA GLU A 93 2.96 -25.77 13.00
C GLU A 93 1.59 -25.10 12.88
N LEU A 94 1.17 -24.81 11.66
CA LEU A 94 -0.07 -24.10 11.36
C LEU A 94 -0.90 -24.85 10.32
N LEU A 95 -2.19 -24.50 10.28
CA LEU A 95 -3.05 -24.85 9.15
C LEU A 95 -2.60 -24.08 7.92
N ALA A 96 -2.53 -24.74 6.77
CA ALA A 96 -2.28 -24.14 5.47
C ALA A 96 -3.44 -24.37 4.52
N ILE A 97 -3.66 -23.38 3.66
CA ILE A 97 -4.55 -23.45 2.51
C ILE A 97 -3.67 -23.33 1.27
N HIS A 98 -3.74 -24.31 0.36
CA HIS A 98 -3.11 -24.17 -0.93
C HIS A 98 -4.08 -23.56 -1.96
N THR A 99 -3.60 -22.58 -2.73
CA THR A 99 -4.37 -21.91 -3.78
C THR A 99 -3.51 -21.67 -5.01
N LYS A 100 -4.11 -21.28 -6.13
CA LYS A 100 -3.35 -20.84 -7.32
C LYS A 100 -2.98 -19.34 -7.28
N THR A 101 -3.30 -18.66 -6.18
CA THR A 101 -3.13 -17.21 -6.04
C THR A 101 -1.92 -16.92 -5.16
N LEU A 102 -1.01 -16.11 -5.69
CA LEU A 102 0.09 -15.56 -4.91
C LEU A 102 -0.39 -14.33 -4.13
N VAL A 103 -0.08 -14.29 -2.83
CA VAL A 103 -0.43 -13.18 -1.94
C VAL A 103 0.83 -12.63 -1.31
N PHE A 104 0.88 -11.30 -1.15
CA PHE A 104 1.95 -10.60 -0.46
C PHE A 104 1.50 -10.11 0.91
N PRO A 105 2.42 -9.89 1.86
CA PRO A 105 2.10 -9.14 3.08
C PRO A 105 1.35 -7.84 2.79
N GLY A 106 0.33 -7.55 3.59
CA GLY A 106 -0.56 -6.40 3.44
C GLY A 106 -1.82 -6.65 2.60
N PHE A 107 -1.86 -7.70 1.77
CA PHE A 107 -3.01 -7.97 0.91
C PHE A 107 -4.16 -8.60 1.69
N THR A 108 -5.38 -8.13 1.41
CA THR A 108 -6.62 -8.75 1.90
C THR A 108 -7.10 -9.78 0.89
N LEU A 109 -7.33 -11.01 1.36
CA LEU A 109 -7.89 -12.10 0.57
C LEU A 109 -9.26 -12.51 1.15
N PRO A 110 -10.35 -12.31 0.41
CA PRO A 110 -11.63 -12.94 0.71
C PRO A 110 -11.57 -14.43 0.34
N LEU A 111 -12.02 -15.30 1.24
CA LEU A 111 -12.08 -16.74 1.02
C LEU A 111 -13.48 -17.27 1.33
N VAL A 112 -13.89 -18.26 0.54
CA VAL A 112 -15.13 -19.01 0.71
C VAL A 112 -14.77 -20.50 0.79
N MET A 113 -15.31 -21.18 1.78
CA MET A 113 -15.21 -22.62 1.95
C MET A 113 -16.62 -23.19 1.93
N ASN A 114 -16.90 -24.06 0.96
CA ASN A 114 -18.22 -24.62 0.68
C ASN A 114 -18.33 -26.11 0.98
N THR A 115 -17.25 -26.72 1.50
CA THR A 115 -17.20 -28.14 1.81
C THR A 115 -17.26 -28.30 3.33
N GLN A 116 -18.15 -29.18 3.81
CA GLN A 116 -18.35 -29.44 5.25
C GLN A 116 -17.03 -29.73 5.99
N LEU A 117 -16.13 -30.48 5.35
CA LEU A 117 -14.83 -30.82 5.92
C LEU A 117 -13.89 -29.61 6.04
N GLU A 118 -13.85 -28.73 5.04
CA GLU A 118 -13.06 -27.49 5.10
C GLU A 118 -13.60 -26.55 6.18
N GLN A 119 -14.93 -26.37 6.20
CA GLN A 119 -15.62 -25.50 7.16
C GLN A 119 -15.41 -25.96 8.59
N SER A 120 -15.74 -27.22 8.91
CA SER A 120 -15.64 -27.74 10.28
C SER A 120 -14.21 -27.71 10.82
N THR A 121 -13.22 -28.01 9.97
CA THR A 121 -11.80 -27.95 10.32
C THR A 121 -11.35 -26.51 10.57
N MET A 122 -11.72 -25.58 9.69
CA MET A 122 -11.36 -24.18 9.83
C MET A 122 -12.06 -23.52 11.01
N ASP A 123 -13.36 -23.74 11.21
CA ASP A 123 -14.11 -23.21 12.37
C ASP A 123 -13.51 -23.73 13.69
N SER A 124 -13.09 -24.99 13.73
CA SER A 124 -12.42 -25.57 14.89
C SER A 124 -11.03 -24.97 15.13
N PHE A 125 -10.32 -24.61 14.07
CA PHE A 125 -9.02 -23.97 14.10
C PHE A 125 -9.12 -22.51 14.55
N LEU A 126 -10.05 -21.73 13.99
CA LEU A 126 -10.26 -20.31 14.29
C LEU A 126 -10.64 -20.04 15.76
N LYS A 127 -11.23 -21.02 16.45
CA LYS A 127 -11.44 -20.96 17.91
C LYS A 127 -10.15 -20.92 18.73
N LYS A 128 -9.03 -21.40 18.17
CA LYS A 128 -7.72 -21.50 18.84
C LYS A 128 -6.71 -20.49 18.30
N CYS A 129 -6.69 -20.29 17.00
CA CYS A 129 -5.74 -19.41 16.31
C CYS A 129 -6.41 -18.82 15.08
N ASN A 130 -6.34 -17.50 14.93
CA ASN A 130 -6.86 -16.77 13.77
C ASN A 130 -5.86 -16.68 12.61
N ILE A 131 -4.70 -17.37 12.69
CA ILE A 131 -3.66 -17.33 11.66
C ILE A 131 -3.50 -18.67 10.97
N PHE A 132 -3.61 -18.67 9.65
CA PHE A 132 -3.25 -19.80 8.80
C PHE A 132 -2.16 -19.40 7.81
N VAL A 133 -1.62 -20.36 7.07
CA VAL A 133 -0.62 -20.10 6.02
C VAL A 133 -1.29 -20.23 4.65
N LEU A 134 -1.11 -19.24 3.79
CA LEU A 134 -1.46 -19.38 2.39
C LEU A 134 -0.24 -19.82 1.59
N VAL A 135 -0.38 -20.91 0.86
CA VAL A 135 0.65 -21.49 0.01
C VAL A 135 0.15 -21.46 -1.43
N CYS A 136 1.03 -21.09 -2.36
CA CYS A 136 0.72 -21.21 -3.77
C CYS A 136 0.99 -22.65 -4.23
N ALA A 137 0.14 -23.19 -5.09
CA ALA A 137 0.37 -24.44 -5.81
C ALA A 137 0.70 -24.14 -7.28
N ASP A 138 1.39 -25.06 -7.93
CA ASP A 138 1.62 -25.03 -9.37
C ASP A 138 0.29 -25.05 -10.16
N GLU A 139 0.31 -24.69 -11.45
CA GLU A 139 -0.88 -24.62 -12.31
C GLU A 139 -1.68 -25.94 -12.32
N MET A 140 -0.94 -27.04 -12.29
CA MET A 140 -1.45 -28.42 -12.24
C MET A 140 -1.84 -28.89 -10.83
N GLY A 141 -1.57 -28.09 -9.79
CA GLY A 141 -1.87 -28.42 -8.40
C GLY A 141 -1.01 -29.55 -7.79
N SER A 142 -0.06 -30.09 -8.55
CA SER A 142 0.75 -31.25 -8.16
C SER A 142 1.86 -30.90 -7.17
N ARG A 143 2.35 -29.65 -7.18
CA ARG A 143 3.48 -29.21 -6.37
C ARG A 143 3.13 -27.93 -5.60
N LEU A 144 3.44 -27.95 -4.32
CA LEU A 144 3.37 -26.77 -3.46
C LEU A 144 4.66 -25.97 -3.56
N TYR A 145 4.55 -24.65 -3.65
CA TYR A 145 5.69 -23.77 -3.51
C TYR A 145 6.22 -23.81 -2.07
N LYS A 146 7.54 -23.66 -1.93
CA LYS A 146 8.22 -23.72 -0.62
C LYS A 146 7.95 -22.50 0.27
N TYR A 147 7.39 -21.44 -0.30
CA TYR A 147 7.17 -20.17 0.37
C TYR A 147 5.70 -19.84 0.41
N GLY A 148 5.28 -19.18 1.49
CA GLY A 148 3.92 -18.74 1.70
C GLY A 148 3.87 -17.47 2.54
N VAL A 149 2.65 -17.07 2.86
CA VAL A 149 2.37 -15.90 3.70
C VAL A 149 1.45 -16.30 4.83
N THR A 150 1.73 -15.87 6.05
CA THR A 150 0.80 -16.01 7.17
C THR A 150 -0.37 -15.06 6.93
N MET A 151 -1.58 -15.58 7.02
CA MET A 151 -2.82 -14.88 6.79
C MET A 151 -3.58 -14.81 8.10
N GLU A 152 -3.86 -13.60 8.55
CA GLU A 152 -4.64 -13.34 9.75
C GLU A 152 -6.09 -13.09 9.38
N VAL A 153 -7.00 -13.90 9.92
CA VAL A 153 -8.45 -13.71 9.77
C VAL A 153 -8.89 -12.59 10.70
N PHE A 154 -9.52 -11.56 10.12
CA PHE A 154 -10.06 -10.42 10.86
C PHE A 154 -11.60 -10.32 10.75
N GLU A 155 -12.21 -10.99 9.78
CA GLU A 155 -13.66 -11.09 9.63
C GLU A 155 -14.05 -12.50 9.18
N SER A 156 -15.10 -13.08 9.77
CA SER A 156 -15.65 -14.38 9.37
C SER A 156 -17.13 -14.53 9.70
N VAL A 157 -17.85 -15.32 8.90
CA VAL A 157 -19.21 -15.80 9.23
C VAL A 157 -19.41 -17.19 8.64
N SER A 158 -20.04 -18.07 9.43
CA SER A 158 -20.42 -19.42 9.02
C SER A 158 -21.94 -19.43 8.83
N GLN A 159 -22.42 -19.61 7.59
CA GLN A 159 -23.85 -19.59 7.25
C GLN A 159 -24.14 -20.66 6.18
N ASN A 160 -25.23 -21.43 6.38
CA ASN A 160 -25.71 -22.44 5.41
C ASN A 160 -24.59 -23.37 4.90
N ASP A 161 -23.83 -23.98 5.81
CA ASP A 161 -22.70 -24.87 5.49
C ASP A 161 -21.59 -24.23 4.63
N THR A 162 -21.52 -22.88 4.62
CA THR A 162 -20.50 -22.12 3.94
C THR A 162 -19.81 -21.16 4.92
N LEU A 163 -18.48 -21.21 4.96
CA LEU A 163 -17.66 -20.28 5.73
C LEU A 163 -17.13 -19.19 4.80
N TYR A 164 -17.48 -17.95 5.11
CA TYR A 164 -16.93 -16.76 4.48
C TYR A 164 -15.94 -16.11 5.43
N LEU A 165 -14.76 -15.75 4.94
CA LEU A 165 -13.77 -15.05 5.76
C LEU A 165 -12.98 -14.03 4.94
N LYS A 166 -12.45 -13.02 5.61
CA LYS A 166 -11.44 -12.11 5.09
C LYS A 166 -10.18 -12.24 5.92
N ALA A 167 -9.07 -12.43 5.24
CA ALA A 167 -7.77 -12.54 5.88
C ALA A 167 -6.79 -11.53 5.28
N LYS A 168 -5.91 -10.97 6.11
CA LYS A 168 -4.83 -10.05 5.69
C LYS A 168 -3.49 -10.76 5.79
N GLY A 169 -2.67 -10.67 4.74
CA GLY A 169 -1.31 -11.20 4.75
C GLY A 169 -0.42 -10.43 5.73
N ARG A 170 0.35 -11.15 6.55
CA ARG A 170 1.19 -10.58 7.62
C ARG A 170 2.67 -10.82 7.39
N GLN A 171 3.14 -12.06 7.50
CA GLN A 171 4.58 -12.38 7.47
C GLN A 171 4.89 -13.40 6.38
N ARG A 172 6.07 -13.29 5.78
CA ARG A 172 6.57 -14.30 4.83
C ARG A 172 7.02 -15.52 5.62
N CYS A 173 6.76 -16.71 5.10
CA CYS A 173 7.19 -17.95 5.74
C CYS A 173 7.71 -18.96 4.70
N LYS A 174 8.51 -19.92 5.18
CA LYS A 174 9.05 -21.01 4.39
C LYS A 174 8.60 -22.34 4.98
N ILE A 175 8.01 -23.18 4.15
CA ILE A 175 7.60 -24.54 4.54
C ILE A 175 8.86 -25.39 4.74
N LEU A 176 8.94 -26.04 5.90
CA LEU A 176 10.02 -26.94 6.23
C LEU A 176 9.61 -28.38 5.84
N PRO A 177 10.50 -29.15 5.17
CA PRO A 177 10.20 -30.53 4.78
C PRO A 177 10.31 -31.52 5.96
N THR A 178 10.48 -31.04 7.18
CA THR A 178 10.87 -31.85 8.36
C THR A 178 9.77 -32.80 8.82
N LYS A 179 8.50 -32.53 8.49
CA LYS A 179 7.36 -33.41 8.77
C LYS A 179 6.57 -33.64 7.50
N GLU A 180 6.01 -34.84 7.35
CA GLU A 180 5.05 -35.13 6.28
C GLU A 180 3.87 -34.17 6.37
N ILE A 181 3.49 -33.58 5.24
CA ILE A 181 2.34 -32.67 5.14
C ILE A 181 1.09 -33.48 5.37
N GLN A 182 0.38 -33.21 6.47
CA GLN A 182 -0.85 -33.91 6.80
C GLN A 182 -2.03 -33.27 6.06
N HIS A 183 -2.63 -34.00 5.12
CA HIS A 183 -3.84 -33.54 4.45
C HIS A 183 -5.05 -33.66 5.39
N LEU A 184 -5.73 -32.53 5.63
CA LEU A 184 -6.90 -32.45 6.51
C LEU A 184 -8.23 -32.42 5.75
N GLY A 185 -8.16 -32.37 4.41
CA GLY A 185 -9.32 -32.38 3.53
C GLY A 185 -9.41 -31.15 2.63
N GLY A 186 -9.91 -31.34 1.41
CA GLY A 186 -9.99 -30.28 0.41
C GLY A 186 -8.63 -29.60 0.20
N ARG A 187 -8.59 -28.28 0.40
CA ARG A 187 -7.37 -27.47 0.30
C ARG A 187 -6.55 -27.37 1.59
N LEU A 188 -7.04 -27.96 2.67
CA LEU A 188 -6.48 -27.81 4.01
C LEU A 188 -5.39 -28.84 4.29
N GLN A 189 -4.29 -28.34 4.83
CA GLN A 189 -3.13 -29.15 5.20
C GLN A 189 -2.51 -28.64 6.51
N LYS A 190 -1.89 -29.52 7.27
CA LYS A 190 -1.05 -29.13 8.40
C LYS A 190 0.40 -29.04 7.93
N VAL A 191 1.04 -27.90 8.16
CA VAL A 191 2.43 -27.65 7.73
C VAL A 191 3.26 -27.07 8.87
N THR A 192 4.54 -27.41 8.88
CA THR A 192 5.53 -26.72 9.72
C THR A 192 6.21 -25.65 8.88
N VAL A 193 6.17 -24.40 9.35
CA VAL A 193 6.76 -23.25 8.66
C VAL A 193 7.78 -22.56 9.53
N LYS A 194 8.80 -21.98 8.88
CA LYS A 194 9.73 -21.03 9.47
C LYS A 194 9.34 -19.62 9.04
N ILE A 195 9.14 -18.73 10.01
CA ILE A 195 8.87 -17.31 9.77
C ILE A 195 10.14 -16.64 9.25
N LEU A 196 10.00 -15.84 8.20
CA LEU A 196 11.11 -15.14 7.56
C LEU A 196 11.15 -13.69 8.02
N ALA A 197 12.33 -13.25 8.46
CA ALA A 197 12.58 -11.86 8.81
C ALA A 197 12.35 -10.94 7.60
N GLU A 198 11.79 -9.77 7.88
CA GLU A 198 11.73 -8.70 6.90
C GLU A 198 13.08 -7.98 6.85
N PRO A 199 13.79 -7.98 5.70
CA PRO A 199 15.10 -7.35 5.62
C PRO A 199 14.96 -5.85 5.84
N ALA A 200 15.77 -5.32 6.77
CA ALA A 200 15.84 -3.87 6.98
C ALA A 200 16.41 -3.20 5.73
N PHE A 201 15.63 -2.35 5.08
CA PHE A 201 16.13 -1.50 4.00
C PHE A 201 16.87 -0.31 4.60
N THR A 202 18.16 -0.21 4.30
CA THR A 202 19.00 0.91 4.74
C THR A 202 19.62 1.59 3.52
N SER A 203 19.98 2.87 3.66
CA SER A 203 20.72 3.59 2.62
C SER A 203 22.01 2.83 2.29
N PRO A 204 22.40 2.70 1.00
CA PRO A 204 23.64 2.04 0.60
C PRO A 204 24.90 2.60 1.28
N ILE A 205 24.84 3.83 1.77
CA ILE A 205 25.94 4.53 2.46
C ILE A 205 25.64 4.80 3.93
N ALA A 206 24.66 4.09 4.52
CA ALA A 206 24.28 4.28 5.91
C ALA A 206 25.47 4.04 6.86
N CYS A 207 26.24 2.98 6.61
CA CYS A 207 27.32 2.52 7.48
C CYS A 207 28.69 3.16 7.23
N THR A 208 28.82 4.03 6.23
CA THR A 208 30.13 4.53 5.79
C THR A 208 30.38 6.00 6.14
N GLN A 209 29.56 6.55 7.04
CA GLN A 209 29.49 7.99 7.24
C GLN A 209 30.80 8.61 7.74
N LEU A 210 31.28 9.61 7.00
CA LEU A 210 32.34 10.49 7.49
C LEU A 210 31.82 11.30 8.69
N LEU A 211 32.53 11.21 9.82
CA LEU A 211 32.16 11.92 11.07
C LEU A 211 32.05 13.43 10.86
N SER A 212 32.93 14.02 10.05
CA SER A 212 32.91 15.45 9.71
C SER A 212 31.65 15.88 8.93
N LEU A 213 30.96 14.93 8.29
CA LEU A 213 29.75 15.18 7.49
C LEU A 213 28.48 14.67 8.18
N CYS A 214 28.55 14.03 9.35
CA CYS A 214 27.39 13.44 10.04
C CYS A 214 26.29 14.47 10.32
N SER A 215 26.66 15.68 10.73
CA SER A 215 25.71 16.78 10.99
C SER A 215 25.07 17.34 9.73
N ARG A 216 25.69 17.14 8.56
CA ARG A 216 25.27 17.70 7.27
C ARG A 216 24.58 16.68 6.36
N ARG A 217 24.55 15.40 6.75
CA ARG A 217 23.85 14.33 6.05
C ARG A 217 22.99 13.55 7.05
N PRO A 218 21.69 13.87 7.17
CA PRO A 218 20.79 13.03 7.95
C PRO A 218 20.73 11.62 7.32
N HIS A 219 20.69 10.60 8.17
CA HIS A 219 20.70 9.19 7.74
C HIS A 219 19.35 8.70 7.20
N LEU A 220 18.28 9.47 7.44
CA LEU A 220 16.92 9.16 7.05
C LEU A 220 16.35 10.37 6.29
N PHE A 221 16.00 10.14 5.03
CA PHE A 221 15.29 11.12 4.23
C PHE A 221 13.85 10.63 4.05
N ALA A 222 12.88 11.46 4.42
CA ALA A 222 11.46 11.13 4.21
C ALA A 222 11.13 11.02 2.72
N ASN A 223 11.73 11.90 1.90
CA ASN A 223 11.48 11.96 0.46
C ASN A 223 12.79 12.07 -0.34
N TYR A 224 12.74 11.67 -1.61
CA TYR A 224 13.91 11.80 -2.50
C TYR A 224 14.33 13.28 -2.69
N LYS A 225 13.38 14.22 -2.68
CA LYS A 225 13.69 15.65 -2.73
C LYS A 225 14.56 16.12 -1.57
N ASP A 226 14.34 15.59 -0.37
CA ASP A 226 15.15 15.93 0.80
C ASP A 226 16.55 15.36 0.70
N LEU A 227 16.69 14.17 0.12
CA LEU A 227 17.98 13.59 -0.23
C LEU A 227 18.76 14.52 -1.17
N LEU A 228 18.09 15.06 -2.21
CA LEU A 228 18.70 15.99 -3.15
C LEU A 228 19.17 17.31 -2.51
N ARG A 229 18.53 17.78 -1.43
CA ARG A 229 19.02 18.98 -0.69
C ARG A 229 20.42 18.77 -0.11
N SER A 230 20.73 17.53 0.28
CA SER A 230 22.04 17.15 0.81
C SER A 230 23.02 16.68 -0.28
N TYR A 231 22.65 16.78 -1.57
CA TYR A 231 23.38 16.18 -2.68
C TYR A 231 24.85 16.58 -2.74
N LYS A 232 25.17 17.85 -2.42
CA LYS A 232 26.56 18.34 -2.35
C LYS A 232 27.39 17.51 -1.37
N TYR A 233 26.95 17.40 -0.11
CA TYR A 233 27.67 16.67 0.94
C TYR A 233 27.71 15.17 0.67
N ARG A 234 26.63 14.65 0.10
CA ARG A 234 26.53 13.27 -0.31
C ARG A 234 27.51 12.94 -1.44
N ARG A 235 27.66 13.80 -2.44
CA ARG A 235 28.63 13.62 -3.54
C ARG A 235 30.07 13.65 -3.02
N TYR A 236 30.40 14.53 -2.08
CA TYR A 236 31.73 14.53 -1.45
C TYR A 236 32.03 13.22 -0.73
N HIS A 237 31.08 12.71 0.04
CA HIS A 237 31.21 11.40 0.68
C HIS A 237 31.31 10.29 -0.39
N LEU A 238 30.50 10.35 -1.45
CA LEU A 238 30.47 9.35 -2.50
C LEU A 238 31.73 9.31 -3.37
N ALA A 239 32.49 10.41 -3.43
CA ALA A 239 33.74 10.48 -4.18
C ALA A 239 34.83 9.53 -3.65
N GLN A 240 34.68 9.00 -2.42
CA GLN A 240 35.58 8.00 -1.86
C GLN A 240 35.30 6.57 -2.35
N PHE A 241 34.19 6.33 -3.07
CA PHE A 241 33.80 5.01 -3.54
C PHE A 241 34.04 4.84 -5.05
N PRO A 242 34.17 3.58 -5.53
CA PRO A 242 34.48 3.29 -6.93
C PRO A 242 33.38 3.71 -7.92
N CYS A 243 32.12 3.66 -7.50
CA CYS A 243 30.99 3.95 -8.38
C CYS A 243 30.64 5.44 -8.38
N ALA A 244 30.15 5.93 -9.51
CA ALA A 244 29.62 7.29 -9.61
C ALA A 244 28.44 7.50 -8.64
N SER A 245 28.29 8.73 -8.15
CA SER A 245 27.30 9.06 -7.10
C SER A 245 25.87 8.65 -7.45
N TRP A 246 25.47 8.81 -8.72
CA TRP A 246 24.13 8.49 -9.20
C TRP A 246 23.75 7.02 -9.04
N VAL A 247 24.73 6.09 -9.00
CA VAL A 247 24.47 4.66 -8.79
C VAL A 247 23.90 4.45 -7.39
N TYR A 248 24.53 5.05 -6.38
CA TYR A 248 24.06 4.96 -5.00
C TYR A 248 22.72 5.67 -4.81
N ASP A 249 22.51 6.80 -5.49
CA ASP A 249 21.27 7.57 -5.40
C ASP A 249 20.06 6.82 -5.96
N ARG A 250 20.24 6.05 -7.05
CA ARG A 250 19.18 5.20 -7.63
C ARG A 250 18.85 3.98 -6.79
N ASN A 251 19.77 3.56 -5.92
CA ASN A 251 19.58 2.43 -5.01
C ASN A 251 19.03 2.87 -3.63
N GLU A 252 18.62 4.13 -3.47
CA GLU A 252 17.91 4.60 -2.30
C GLU A 252 16.43 4.23 -2.35
N VAL A 253 15.87 3.83 -1.21
CA VAL A 253 14.43 3.49 -1.10
C VAL A 253 13.55 4.66 -1.52
N SER A 254 13.94 5.88 -1.12
CA SER A 254 13.19 7.10 -1.42
C SER A 254 13.09 7.38 -2.93
N PHE A 255 14.10 6.99 -3.71
CA PHE A 255 14.06 7.08 -5.17
C PHE A 255 13.00 6.15 -5.77
N TYR A 256 13.00 4.88 -5.35
CA TYR A 256 12.00 3.91 -5.82
C TYR A 256 10.58 4.31 -5.43
N VAL A 257 10.38 4.78 -4.20
CA VAL A 257 9.06 5.26 -3.73
C VAL A 257 8.57 6.43 -4.57
N GLU A 258 9.40 7.45 -4.81
CA GLU A 258 9.00 8.59 -5.64
C GLU A 258 8.70 8.15 -7.08
N HIS A 259 9.51 7.25 -7.64
CA HIS A 259 9.29 6.74 -8.99
C HIS A 259 7.96 5.97 -9.09
N MET A 260 7.69 5.05 -8.16
CA MET A 260 6.44 4.28 -8.11
C MET A 260 5.22 5.20 -7.93
N LEU A 261 5.29 6.17 -7.02
CA LEU A 261 4.21 7.14 -6.81
C LEU A 261 3.91 7.96 -8.06
N LYS A 262 4.95 8.42 -8.78
CA LYS A 262 4.76 9.14 -10.06
C LYS A 262 4.02 8.28 -11.10
N GLN A 263 4.35 7.00 -11.20
CA GLN A 263 3.65 6.10 -12.13
C GLN A 263 2.22 5.82 -11.68
N LEU A 264 1.98 5.63 -10.37
CA LEU A 264 0.64 5.44 -9.83
C LEU A 264 -0.25 6.66 -10.10
N VAL A 265 0.24 7.88 -9.83
CA VAL A 265 -0.49 9.12 -10.13
C VAL A 265 -0.82 9.21 -11.61
N ARG A 266 0.14 8.91 -12.51
CA ARG A 266 -0.12 8.87 -13.96
C ARG A 266 -1.18 7.85 -14.35
N PHE A 267 -1.20 6.69 -13.71
CA PHE A 267 -2.22 5.67 -13.95
C PHE A 267 -3.62 6.17 -13.58
N TYR A 268 -3.78 6.80 -12.42
CA TYR A 268 -5.08 7.36 -12.02
C TYR A 268 -5.51 8.55 -12.88
N LEU A 269 -4.58 9.45 -13.25
CA LEU A 269 -4.89 10.63 -14.09
C LEU A 269 -5.18 10.28 -15.56
N LYS A 270 -4.62 9.18 -16.09
CA LYS A 270 -4.99 8.68 -17.43
C LYS A 270 -6.43 8.18 -17.47
N GLY A 271 -6.97 7.69 -16.36
CA GLY A 271 -8.36 7.25 -16.28
C GLY A 271 -9.38 8.39 -16.26
N THR A 272 -8.96 9.63 -15.98
CA THR A 272 -9.87 10.80 -15.89
C THR A 272 -9.92 11.64 -17.16
N SER A 273 -9.13 11.33 -18.19
CA SER A 273 -9.03 12.11 -19.43
C SER A 273 -9.71 11.47 -20.65
N THR A 274 -10.46 10.38 -20.44
CA THR A 274 -11.16 9.63 -21.50
C THR A 274 -12.69 9.67 -21.38
N ASN A 275 -13.26 10.68 -20.72
CA ASN A 275 -14.70 10.93 -20.71
C ASN A 275 -15.01 12.26 -21.39
#